data_AF-A0A832TGD9-F1
#
_entry.id   AF-A0A832TGD9-F1
#
_cell.length_a   1.000
_cell.length_b   1.000
_cell.length_c   1.000
_cell.angle_alpha   90.00
_cell.angle_beta   90.00
_cell.angle_gamma   90.00
#
_symmetry.space_group_name_H-M   'P 1'
#
loop_
_entity.id
_entity.type
_entity.pdbx_description
1 polymer ?
#
loop_
_entity_poly.entity_id
_entity_poly.type
_entity_poly.pdbx_seq_one_letter_code
_entity_poly.pdbx_strand_id
1 'polypeptide(L)' 'MPPVKAVARTFPARETVEGAGVRLHRAFGYDHLPLFDPFLMLDDFRAENPMDYLPGFPWHPHRGIE' A
#
# COMPACT_ATOMS: atom_id res chain seq x y z
N MET A 1 1.92 -15.06 -29.33
CA MET A 1 1.57 -14.70 -27.94
C MET A 1 2.86 -14.52 -27.16
N PRO A 2 3.03 -13.44 -26.39
CA PRO A 2 4.19 -13.33 -25.51
C PRO A 2 4.16 -14.47 -24.47
N PRO A 3 5.33 -14.97 -24.04
CA PRO A 3 5.40 -16.01 -23.02
C PRO A 3 4.80 -15.52 -21.69
N VAL A 4 4.14 -16.43 -20.96
CA VAL A 4 3.62 -16.14 -19.62
C VAL A 4 4.79 -15.80 -18.71
N LYS A 5 4.71 -14.66 -18.02
CA LYS A 5 5.72 -14.29 -17.01
C LYS A 5 5.51 -15.13 -15.75
N ALA A 6 6.58 -15.75 -15.26
CA ALA A 6 6.60 -16.39 -13.96
C ALA A 6 6.72 -15.34 -12.84
N VAL A 7 6.22 -15.68 -11.65
CA VAL A 7 6.43 -14.86 -10.45
C VAL A 7 7.90 -14.91 -10.06
N ALA A 8 8.57 -13.76 -10.04
CA ALA A 8 9.99 -13.68 -9.72
C ALA A 8 10.27 -13.66 -8.21
N ARG A 9 9.44 -12.96 -7.43
CA ARG A 9 9.54 -12.82 -5.96
C ARG A 9 8.17 -12.56 -5.35
N THR A 10 8.02 -12.90 -4.08
CA THR A 10 6.87 -12.55 -3.24
C THR A 10 7.34 -11.80 -2.01
N PHE A 11 6.53 -10.85 -1.54
CA PHE A 11 6.80 -10.04 -0.36
C PHE A 11 5.58 -10.10 0.56
N PRO A 12 5.73 -10.38 1.86
CA PRO A 12 4.63 -10.24 2.79
C PRO A 12 4.31 -8.76 2.99
N ALA A 13 3.02 -8.43 3.01
CA ALA A 13 2.59 -7.10 3.42
C ALA A 13 2.89 -6.87 4.91
N ARG A 14 3.13 -5.62 5.30
CA ARG A 14 3.43 -5.23 6.68
C ARG A 14 2.23 -4.52 7.29
N GLU A 15 1.82 -4.91 8.49
CA GLU A 15 0.86 -4.13 9.27
C GLU A 15 1.39 -2.71 9.50
N THR A 16 0.56 -1.71 9.27
CA THR A 16 0.91 -0.28 9.39
C THR A 16 -0.29 0.50 9.90
N VAL A 17 -0.02 1.60 10.61
CA VAL A 17 -1.03 2.56 11.07
C VAL A 17 -0.81 3.89 10.37
N GLU A 18 -1.85 4.42 9.74
CA GLU A 18 -1.81 5.67 8.95
C GLU A 18 -3.00 6.59 9.29
N GLY A 19 -2.95 7.83 8.80
CA GLY A 19 -4.06 8.78 8.92
C GLY A 19 -4.49 9.02 10.38
N ALA A 20 -5.80 8.93 10.64
CA ALA A 20 -6.37 9.08 11.98
C ALA A 20 -6.37 7.78 12.81
N GLY A 21 -5.40 6.89 12.58
CA GLY A 21 -5.29 5.60 13.27
C GLY A 21 -5.83 4.41 12.46
N VAL A 22 -5.94 4.56 11.14
CA VAL A 22 -6.37 3.48 10.23
C VAL A 22 -5.32 2.38 10.23
N ARG A 23 -5.75 1.14 10.47
CA ARG A 23 -4.91 -0.06 10.34
C ARG A 23 -5.00 -0.59 8.92
N LEU A 24 -3.85 -0.84 8.30
CA LEU A 24 -3.76 -1.35 6.95
C LEU A 24 -2.57 -2.28 6.77
N HIS A 25 -2.53 -2.96 5.63
CA HIS A 25 -1.41 -3.78 5.20
C HIS A 25 -0.68 -3.12 4.03
N ARG A 26 0.56 -2.69 4.25
CA ARG A 26 1.42 -2.11 3.21
C ARG A 26 2.14 -3.20 2.44
N ALA A 27 1.81 -3.37 1.16
CA ALA A 27 2.42 -4.36 0.29
C ALA A 27 3.82 -3.91 -0.18
N PHE A 28 3.95 -2.66 -0.62
CA PHE A 28 5.23 -2.02 -0.94
C PHE A 28 5.16 -0.50 -0.72
N GLY A 29 6.32 0.13 -0.67
CA GLY A 29 6.50 1.56 -0.40
C GLY A 29 7.94 1.98 -0.68
N TYR A 30 8.36 3.11 -0.08
CA TYR A 30 9.68 3.72 -0.27
C TYR A 30 10.87 2.74 -0.14
N ASP A 31 10.84 1.85 0.86
CA ASP A 31 11.90 0.85 1.11
C ASP A 31 12.19 -0.09 -0.06
N HIS A 32 11.27 -0.16 -1.03
CA HIS A 32 11.37 -1.06 -2.19
C HIS A 32 11.79 -0.31 -3.46
N LEU A 33 12.02 1.00 -3.42
CA LEU A 33 12.54 1.71 -4.59
C LEU A 33 13.97 1.25 -4.91
N PRO A 34 14.33 1.11 -6.21
CA PRO A 34 13.53 1.40 -7.39
C PRO A 34 12.77 0.18 -7.96
N LEU A 35 12.64 -0.93 -7.22
CA LEU A 35 12.12 -2.22 -7.72
C LEU A 35 10.73 -2.11 -8.35
N PHE A 36 9.88 -1.23 -7.82
CA PHE A 36 8.50 -1.08 -8.26
C PHE A 36 8.22 0.17 -9.09
N ASP A 37 9.25 0.95 -9.49
CA ASP A 37 9.10 2.10 -10.40
C ASP A 37 8.26 1.69 -11.64
N PRO A 38 7.15 2.39 -11.98
CA PRO A 38 6.68 3.71 -11.50
C PRO A 38 5.69 3.70 -10.33
N PHE A 39 5.44 2.55 -9.72
CA PHE A 39 4.56 2.44 -8.55
C PHE A 39 5.31 2.79 -7.27
N LEU A 40 4.74 3.70 -6.48
CA LEU A 40 5.38 4.24 -5.28
C LEU A 40 4.92 3.55 -4.00
N MET A 41 3.65 3.15 -3.93
CA MET A 41 3.05 2.54 -2.75
C MET A 41 1.80 1.72 -3.11
N LEU A 42 1.52 0.70 -2.31
CA LEU A 42 0.24 -0.01 -2.33
C LEU A 42 -0.13 -0.42 -0.90
N ASP A 43 -1.26 0.10 -0.43
CA ASP A 43 -1.84 -0.18 0.88
C ASP A 43 -3.22 -0.84 0.73
N ASP A 44 -3.47 -1.90 1.50
CA ASP A 44 -4.78 -2.55 1.65
C ASP A 44 -5.37 -2.23 3.02
N PHE A 45 -6.35 -1.34 3.06
CA PHE A 45 -7.01 -0.86 4.29
C PHE A 45 -8.36 -1.55 4.57
N ARG A 46 -8.67 -2.66 3.89
CA ARG A 46 -9.86 -3.46 4.22
C ARG A 46 -9.70 -4.05 5.62
N ALA A 47 -10.72 -3.89 6.45
CA ALA A 47 -10.78 -4.54 7.77
C ALA A 47 -12.21 -4.98 8.11
N GLU A 48 -12.33 -6.00 8.96
CA GLU A 48 -13.63 -6.50 9.46
C GLU A 48 -14.21 -5.58 10.53
N ASN A 49 -13.36 -5.01 11.38
CA ASN A 49 -13.77 -4.10 12.44
C ASN A 49 -13.81 -2.66 11.89
N PRO A 50 -14.98 -2.00 11.87
CA PRO A 50 -15.08 -0.62 11.38
C PRO A 50 -14.18 0.37 12.11
N MET A 51 -13.89 0.13 13.40
CA MET A 51 -13.00 1.01 14.17
C MET A 51 -11.57 1.09 13.60
N ASP A 52 -11.17 0.10 12.80
CA ASP A 52 -9.83 0.04 12.22
C ASP A 52 -9.70 0.88 10.93
N TYR A 53 -10.80 1.37 10.33
CA TYR A 53 -10.74 2.22 9.12
C TYR A 53 -11.65 3.45 9.14
N LEU A 54 -12.71 3.46 9.95
CA LEU A 54 -13.67 4.57 10.02
C LEU A 54 -13.05 5.95 10.35
N PRO A 55 -12.01 6.06 11.21
CA PRO A 55 -11.35 7.34 11.44
C PRO A 55 -10.79 7.97 10.15
N GLY A 56 -10.44 7.12 9.18
CA GLY A 56 -10.08 7.51 7.83
C GLY A 56 -8.78 8.30 7.71
N PHE A 57 -8.67 9.01 6.60
CA PHE A 57 -7.54 9.84 6.26
C PHE A 57 -8.03 11.29 6.24
N PRO A 58 -7.78 12.09 7.30
CA PRO A 58 -8.13 13.51 7.31
C PRO A 58 -7.49 14.25 6.15
N TRP A 59 -7.89 15.51 5.93
CA TRP A 59 -7.34 16.33 4.85
C TRP A 59 -5.80 16.27 4.81
N HIS A 60 -5.25 15.82 3.69
CA HIS A 60 -3.81 15.70 3.46
C HIS A 60 -3.49 15.99 1.99
N PRO A 61 -2.40 16.74 1.69
CA PRO A 61 -2.06 17.10 0.33
C PRO A 61 -1.25 15.99 -0.38
N HIS A 62 -1.35 15.97 -1.70
CA HIS A 62 -0.48 15.21 -2.61
C HIS A 62 0.09 16.13 -3.68
N ARG A 63 1.29 15.84 -4.20
CA ARG A 63 1.92 16.62 -5.28
C ARG A 63 2.79 15.72 -6.15
N GLY A 64 2.56 15.77 -7.47
CA GLY A 64 3.46 15.17 -8.46
C GLY A 64 3.41 13.64 -8.56
N ILE A 65 2.37 13.01 -8.01
CA ILE A 65 2.14 11.57 -8.00
C ILE A 65 0.63 11.28 -8.13
N GLU A 66 0.28 10.04 -8.45
CA GLU A 66 -1.08 9.49 -8.48
C GLU A 66 -1.17 8.23 -7.61
#